data_AF-A0A2V9CPH5-F1
#
_entry.id   AF-A0A2V9CPH5-F1
#
_cell.length_a   1.000
_cell.length_b   1.000
_cell.length_c   1.000
_cell.angle_alpha   90.00
_cell.angle_beta   90.00
_cell.angle_gamma   90.00
#
_symmetry.space_group_name_H-M   'P 1'
#
loop_
_entity.id
_entity.type
_entity.pdbx_description
1 polymer ?
#
loop_
_entity_poly.entity_id
_entity_poly.type
_entity_poly.pdbx_seq_one_letter_code
_entity_poly.pdbx_strand_id
1 'polypeptide(L)'
;MGQPRRCLVSFRDDEGVEHLAEVTAGSLYEAGALALEQFRRSEWSREASLDAGTLRVEVCESTFYNIKIAELEDWLKRAGGKPSEVALRQKVRSRLGR
;
A
#
# COMPACT_ATOMS: atom_id res chain seq x y z
N MET A 1 -5.51 6.78 -25.44
CA MET A 1 -4.65 6.35 -24.31
C MET A 1 -5.35 6.76 -23.03
N GLY A 2 -5.46 5.88 -22.03
CA GLY A 2 -6.17 6.17 -20.78
C GLY A 2 -5.40 7.15 -19.91
N GLN A 3 -6.10 7.90 -19.05
CA GLN A 3 -5.46 8.73 -18.03
C GLN A 3 -4.63 7.84 -17.08
N PRO A 4 -3.37 8.21 -16.78
CA PRO A 4 -2.52 7.44 -15.88
C PRO A 4 -3.14 7.38 -14.48
N ARG A 5 -3.23 6.17 -13.95
CA ARG A 5 -3.74 5.87 -12.61
C ARG A 5 -2.65 5.19 -11.80
N ARG A 6 -2.70 5.38 -10.49
CA ARG A 6 -1.87 4.61 -9.58
C ARG A 6 -2.39 3.18 -9.55
N CYS A 7 -1.48 2.23 -9.62
CA CYS A 7 -1.78 0.81 -9.55
C CYS A 7 -0.84 0.17 -8.53
N LEU A 8 -1.38 -0.77 -7.76
CA LEU A 8 -0.60 -1.71 -6.98
C LEU A 8 -0.54 -3.01 -7.76
N VAL A 9 0.65 -3.43 -8.14
CA VAL A 9 0.87 -4.68 -8.87
C VAL A 9 1.48 -5.69 -7.91
N SER A 10 0.85 -6.86 -7.78
CA SER A 10 1.38 -7.95 -6.97
C SER A 10 1.78 -9.16 -7.82
N PHE A 11 2.86 -9.81 -7.40
CA PHE A 11 3.32 -11.09 -7.92
C PHE A 11 3.52 -12.03 -6.74
N ARG A 12 2.90 -13.22 -6.80
CA ARG A 12 3.09 -14.26 -5.81
C ARG A 12 4.04 -15.31 -6.39
N ASP A 13 5.17 -15.54 -5.72
CA ASP A 13 6.12 -16.58 -6.11
C ASP A 13 5.65 -17.98 -5.69
N ASP A 14 6.45 -18.98 -6.04
CA ASP A 14 6.23 -20.39 -5.76
C ASP A 14 6.37 -20.75 -4.27
N GLU A 15 7.12 -19.95 -3.50
CA GLU A 15 7.18 -20.04 -2.04
C GLU A 15 5.96 -19.39 -1.36
N GLY A 16 5.11 -18.71 -2.14
CA GLY A 16 3.89 -18.07 -1.67
C GLY A 16 4.11 -16.68 -1.06
N VAL A 17 5.28 -16.08 -1.27
CA VAL A 17 5.57 -14.70 -0.87
C VAL A 17 4.93 -13.75 -1.89
N GLU A 18 4.28 -12.69 -1.38
CA GLU A 18 3.68 -11.66 -2.22
C GLU A 18 4.62 -10.46 -2.34
N HIS A 19 5.06 -10.18 -3.56
CA HIS A 19 5.89 -9.05 -3.93
C HIS A 19 5.03 -7.95 -4.52
N LEU A 20 5.25 -6.71 -4.11
CA LEU A 20 4.40 -5.57 -4.44
C LEU A 20 5.21 -4.45 -5.11
N ALA A 21 4.64 -3.87 -6.17
CA ALA A 21 5.15 -2.66 -6.81
C ALA A 21 4.03 -1.63 -6.95
N GLU A 22 4.27 -0.41 -6.48
CA GLU A 22 3.40 0.73 -6.75
C GLU A 22 3.88 1.42 -8.03
N VAL A 23 2.98 1.58 -9.00
CA VAL A 23 3.26 2.19 -10.31
C VAL A 23 2.19 3.20 -10.67
N THR A 24 2.50 4.10 -11.60
CA THR A 24 1.49 4.96 -12.25
C THR A 24 1.50 4.65 -13.74
N ALA A 25 0.35 4.24 -14.28
CA ALA A 25 0.25 3.74 -15.65
C ALA A 25 -1.10 4.09 -16.30
N GLY A 26 -1.09 4.34 -17.61
CA GLY A 26 -2.27 4.61 -18.44
C GLY A 26 -2.94 3.36 -19.01
N SER A 27 -2.38 2.17 -18.78
CA SER A 27 -2.96 0.87 -19.17
C SER A 27 -2.50 -0.28 -18.25
N LEU A 28 -3.21 -1.41 -18.29
CA LEU A 28 -2.82 -2.61 -17.55
C LEU A 28 -1.46 -3.18 -18.01
N TYR A 29 -1.18 -3.13 -19.32
CA TYR A 29 0.09 -3.61 -19.86
C TYR A 29 1.27 -2.73 -19.45
N GLU A 30 1.08 -1.41 -19.45
CA GLU A 30 2.09 -0.47 -18.96
C GLU A 30 2.33 -0.67 -17.45
N ALA A 31 1.27 -0.87 -16.66
CA ALA A 31 1.40 -1.19 -15.25
C ALA A 31 2.23 -2.46 -15.02
N GLY A 32 1.94 -3.51 -15.79
CA GLY A 32 2.70 -4.77 -15.74
C GLY A 32 4.16 -4.60 -16.14
N ALA A 33 4.45 -3.85 -17.21
CA ALA A 33 5.82 -3.60 -17.67
C ALA A 33 6.65 -2.83 -16.62
N LEU A 34 6.08 -1.76 -16.05
CA LEU A 34 6.74 -0.97 -15.00
C LEU A 34 6.96 -1.80 -13.73
N ALA A 35 6.02 -2.67 -13.36
CA ALA A 35 6.17 -3.57 -12.22
C ALA A 35 7.26 -4.62 -12.48
N LEU A 36 7.29 -5.24 -13.66
CA LEU A 36 8.33 -6.21 -14.03
C LEU A 36 9.72 -5.59 -14.04
N GLU A 37 9.87 -4.35 -14.50
CA GLU A 37 11.14 -3.64 -14.43
C GLU A 37 11.63 -3.50 -12.99
N GLN A 38 10.74 -3.12 -12.06
CA GLN A 38 11.07 -3.01 -10.64
C GLN A 38 11.42 -4.37 -10.02
N PHE A 39 10.62 -5.41 -10.31
CA PHE A 39 10.85 -6.75 -9.79
C PHE A 39 12.19 -7.32 -10.28
N ARG A 40 12.53 -7.17 -11.57
CA ARG A 40 13.81 -7.63 -12.13
C ARG A 40 15.05 -6.97 -11.53
N ARG A 41 14.91 -5.82 -10.87
CA ARG A 41 16.00 -5.15 -10.14
C ARG A 41 16.17 -5.66 -8.71
N SER A 42 15.26 -6.51 -8.24
CA SER A 42 15.26 -7.06 -6.89
C SER A 42 15.97 -8.41 -6.86
N GLU A 43 16.72 -8.70 -5.79
CA GLU A 43 17.52 -9.94 -5.70
C GLU A 43 16.67 -11.22 -5.77
N TRP A 44 15.46 -11.21 -5.21
CA TRP A 44 14.54 -12.36 -5.22
C TRP A 44 14.09 -12.78 -6.63
N SER A 45 14.19 -11.88 -7.62
CA SER A 45 13.68 -12.13 -8.98
C SER A 45 14.43 -13.21 -9.76
N ARG A 46 15.64 -13.59 -9.32
CA ARG A 46 16.46 -14.61 -9.98
C ARG A 46 15.96 -16.03 -9.72
N GLU A 47 15.27 -16.20 -8.61
CA GLU A 47 14.76 -17.48 -8.11
C GLU A 47 13.26 -17.62 -8.40
N ALA A 48 12.54 -16.49 -8.46
CA ALA A 48 11.15 -16.46 -8.84
C ALA A 48 10.95 -16.71 -10.35
N SER A 49 10.02 -17.62 -10.69
CA SER A 49 9.60 -17.93 -12.06
C SER A 49 8.77 -16.80 -12.72
N LEU A 50 9.28 -15.57 -12.68
CA LEU A 50 8.62 -14.33 -13.11
C LEU A 50 8.09 -14.39 -14.55
N ASP A 51 8.84 -14.99 -15.47
CA ASP A 51 8.48 -15.03 -16.90
C ASP A 51 7.27 -15.93 -17.21
N ALA A 52 6.94 -16.88 -16.33
CA ALA A 52 5.73 -17.71 -16.42
C ALA A 52 4.63 -17.27 -15.42
N GLY A 53 4.92 -16.24 -14.64
CA GLY A 53 4.08 -15.73 -13.57
C GLY A 53 2.84 -14.98 -14.06
N THR A 54 1.84 -14.87 -13.18
CA THR A 54 0.70 -13.96 -13.39
C THR A 54 0.82 -12.77 -12.46
N LEU A 55 0.76 -11.56 -13.03
CA LEU A 55 0.65 -10.33 -12.25
C LEU A 55 -0.81 -10.04 -11.92
N ARG A 56 -1.06 -9.67 -10.67
CA ARG A 56 -2.33 -9.07 -10.25
C ARG A 56 -2.15 -7.55 -10.28
N VAL A 57 -3.02 -6.85 -11.02
CA VAL A 57 -3.00 -5.38 -11.09
C VAL A 57 -4.25 -4.84 -10.41
N GLU A 58 -4.06 -4.12 -9.30
CA GLU A 58 -5.12 -3.38 -8.62
C GLU A 58 -5.00 -1.92 -9.01
N VAL A 59 -6.00 -1.40 -9.72
CA VAL A 59 -6.07 0.03 -10.02
C VAL A 59 -6.52 0.75 -8.76
N CYS A 60 -5.61 1.49 -8.13
CA CYS A 60 -5.88 2.22 -6.91
C CYS A 60 -6.69 3.47 -7.23
N GLU A 61 -8.01 3.41 -7.03
CA GLU A 61 -8.84 4.60 -6.87
C GLU A 61 -8.77 5.16 -5.43
N SER A 62 -8.05 4.47 -4.55
CA SER A 62 -7.94 4.77 -3.13
C SER A 62 -6.97 5.90 -2.82
N THR A 63 -7.36 6.75 -1.87
CA THR A 63 -6.52 7.82 -1.32
C THR A 63 -5.66 7.27 -0.19
N PHE A 64 -4.34 7.48 -0.28
CA PHE A 64 -3.38 7.08 0.74
C PHE A 64 -3.16 8.25 1.70
N TYR A 65 -3.27 7.99 3.01
CA TYR A 65 -2.92 8.95 4.06
C TYR A 65 -1.72 8.41 4.84
N ASN A 66 -0.61 9.16 4.80
CA ASN A 66 0.52 8.91 5.68
C ASN A 66 0.27 9.64 6.99
N ILE A 67 0.28 8.90 8.10
CA ILE A 67 0.16 9.46 9.45
C ILE A 67 1.47 9.18 10.18
N LYS A 68 2.15 10.22 10.67
CA LYS A 68 3.32 10.02 11.52
C LYS A 68 2.87 9.48 12.86
N ILE A 69 3.59 8.49 13.39
CA ILE A 69 3.30 7.92 14.71
C ILE A 69 3.31 9.02 15.80
N ALA A 70 4.24 9.97 15.72
CA ALA A 70 4.30 11.11 16.64
C ALA A 70 3.04 11.98 16.58
N GLU A 71 2.51 12.28 15.39
CA GLU A 71 1.29 13.08 15.23
C GLU A 71 0.06 12.35 15.77
N LEU A 72 0.00 11.02 15.60
CA LEU A 72 -1.04 10.19 16.19
C LEU A 72 -0.96 10.21 17.72
N GLU A 73 0.22 10.01 18.29
CA GLU A 73 0.44 10.07 19.74
C GLU A 73 0.08 11.44 20.32
N ASP A 74 0.48 12.52 19.66
CA ASP A 74 0.15 13.88 20.07
C ASP A 74 -1.36 14.12 20.02
N TRP A 75 -2.03 13.65 18.95
CA TRP A 75 -3.49 13.71 18.85
C TRP A 75 -4.17 12.94 20.00
N LEU A 76 -3.71 11.74 20.34
CA LEU A 76 -4.26 10.93 21.44
C LEU A 76 -4.09 11.60 22.81
N LYS A 77 -3.00 12.37 23.01
CA LYS A 77 -2.70 13.09 24.26
C LYS A 77 -3.48 14.40 24.43
N ARG A 78 -4.06 14.97 23.38
CA ARG A 78 -4.80 16.24 23.46
C ARG A 78 -5.97 16.16 24.44
N ALA A 79 -5.99 17.10 25.39
CA ALA A 79 -7.10 17.33 26.30
C ALA A 79 -8.13 18.31 25.71
N GLY A 80 -9.40 18.16 26.05
CA GLY A 80 -10.49 19.05 25.60
C GLY A 80 -10.95 18.80 24.15
N GLY A 81 -11.81 19.67 23.61
CA GLY A 81 -12.47 19.49 22.32
C GLY A 81 -13.94 19.08 22.46
N LYS A 82 -14.62 18.80 21.34
CA LYS A 82 -16.04 18.43 21.39
C LYS A 82 -16.21 17.09 22.10
N PRO A 83 -17.31 16.86 22.84
CA PRO A 83 -17.54 15.59 23.54
C PRO A 83 -17.39 14.34 22.64
N SER A 84 -17.81 14.44 21.37
CA SER A 84 -17.64 13.36 20.38
C SER A 84 -16.19 13.07 20.03
N GLU A 85 -15.34 14.09 19.95
CA GLU A 85 -13.90 13.94 19.66
C GLU A 85 -13.15 13.33 20.84
N VAL A 86 -13.53 13.72 22.06
CA VAL A 86 -13.00 13.13 23.29
C VAL A 86 -13.37 11.64 23.35
N ALA A 87 -14.64 11.30 23.10
CA ALA A 87 -15.10 9.91 23.06
C ALA A 87 -14.39 9.08 21.97
N LEU A 88 -14.20 9.66 20.78
CA LEU A 88 -13.45 9.01 19.70
C LEU A 88 -12.00 8.73 20.11
N ARG A 89 -11.30 9.71 20.72
CA ARG A 89 -9.93 9.50 21.20
C ARG A 89 -9.86 8.41 22.26
N GLN A 90 -10.77 8.38 23.22
CA GLN A 90 -10.82 7.32 24.23
C GLN A 90 -11.01 5.94 23.61
N LYS A 91 -11.90 5.83 22.61
CA LYS A 91 -12.09 4.58 21.86
C LYS A 91 -10.84 4.14 21.10
N VAL A 92 -10.07 5.07 20.53
CA VAL A 92 -8.82 4.72 19.82
C VAL A 92 -7.73 4.32 20.81
N ARG A 93 -7.63 5.00 21.97
CA ARG A 93 -6.68 4.63 23.04
C ARG A 93 -6.88 3.21 23.55
N SER A 94 -8.12 2.78 23.74
CA SER A 94 -8.42 1.43 24.22
C SER A 94 -7.99 0.34 23.24
N ARG A 95 -7.98 0.61 21.92
CA ARG A 95 -7.44 -0.31 20.90
C ARG A 95 -5.93 -0.52 21.03
N LEU A 96 -5.23 0.45 21.62
CA LEU A 96 -3.78 0.42 21.86
C LEU A 96 -3.43 -0.07 23.28
N GLY A 97 -4.42 -0.49 24.08
CA GLY A 97 -4.22 -0.92 25.47
C GLY A 97 -3.85 0.24 26.42
N ARG A 98 -4.31 1.47 26.12
CA ARG A 98 -4.02 2.70 26.88
C ARG A 98 -5.28 3.49 27.26
#